data_AF-A0A9D9IC62-F1
#
_entry.id   AF-A0A9D9IC62-F1
#
_cell.length_a   1.000
_cell.length_b   1.000
_cell.length_c   1.000
_cell.angle_alpha   90.00
_cell.angle_beta   90.00
_cell.angle_gamma   90.00
#
_symmetry.space_group_name_H-M   'P 1'
#
loop_
_entity.id
_entity.type
_entity.pdbx_description
1 polymer ?
#
loop_
_entity_poly.entity_id
_entity_poly.type
_entity_poly.pdbx_seq_one_letter_code
_entity_poly.pdbx_strand_id
1 'polypeptide(L)'
;TMLSSSSDIASVIKNVGGRFEVGTAFVPKTDENATGGVNIGGGSFFIFTPSDAVRTVLEYFISENVQLKWAEETGYMPINTDLYDNPDYLSFLSENPQFKVAMDQTEASNPKVTSIWLPSAYQIYYSFQSTIRAVTEDGMDIDAAVHEMASIIQKAIDEYRAQNIQ
;
A
#
# COMPACT_ATOMS: atom_id res chain seq x y z
N THR A 1 0.44 -16.72 -9.46
CA THR A 1 -0.20 -15.59 -8.76
C THR A 1 0.86 -14.71 -8.16
N MET A 2 0.68 -13.40 -8.16
CA MET A 2 1.60 -12.39 -7.63
C MET A 2 0.84 -11.50 -6.64
N LEU A 3 1.47 -11.11 -5.54
CA LEU A 3 0.99 -10.05 -4.65
C LEU A 3 1.80 -8.78 -4.95
N SER A 4 1.13 -7.69 -5.29
CA SER A 4 1.76 -6.45 -5.76
C SER A 4 0.86 -5.25 -5.45
N SER A 5 1.41 -4.04 -5.56
CA SER A 5 0.69 -2.80 -5.37
C SER A 5 -0.35 -2.60 -6.48
N SER A 6 -1.49 -1.99 -6.18
CA SER A 6 -2.46 -1.61 -7.21
C SER A 6 -1.87 -0.61 -8.21
N SER A 7 -0.88 0.20 -7.80
CA SER A 7 -0.17 1.16 -8.65
C SER A 7 0.60 0.53 -9.81
N ASP A 8 0.77 -0.79 -9.80
CA ASP A 8 1.52 -1.50 -10.83
C ASP A 8 0.59 -2.10 -11.90
N ILE A 9 -0.73 -2.10 -11.69
CA ILE A 9 -1.68 -2.87 -12.52
C ILE A 9 -1.66 -2.41 -13.98
N ALA A 10 -1.61 -1.10 -14.24
CA ALA A 10 -1.51 -0.56 -15.59
C ALA A 10 -0.23 -1.03 -16.30
N SER A 11 0.90 -1.03 -15.57
CA SER A 11 2.17 -1.53 -16.07
C SER A 11 2.14 -3.03 -16.32
N VAL A 12 1.53 -3.81 -15.43
CA VAL A 12 1.37 -5.26 -15.57
C VAL A 12 0.56 -5.58 -16.82
N ILE A 13 -0.64 -5.01 -16.98
CA ILE A 13 -1.51 -5.24 -18.16
C ILE A 13 -0.77 -4.89 -19.44
N LYS A 14 -0.14 -3.71 -19.48
CA LYS A 14 0.64 -3.24 -20.62
C LYS A 14 1.77 -4.21 -20.98
N ASN A 15 2.53 -4.66 -19.98
CA ASN A 15 3.65 -5.57 -20.18
C ASN A 15 3.18 -6.97 -20.58
N VAL A 16 2.04 -7.44 -20.08
CA VAL A 16 1.44 -8.70 -20.54
C VAL A 16 1.06 -8.61 -22.01
N GLY A 17 0.52 -7.47 -22.45
CA GLY A 17 0.29 -7.17 -23.86
C GLY A 17 -0.65 -8.18 -24.53
N GLY A 18 -1.68 -8.62 -23.81
CA GLY A 18 -2.69 -9.57 -24.31
C GLY A 18 -2.22 -11.02 -24.47
N ARG A 19 -0.99 -11.35 -24.03
CA ARG A 19 -0.47 -12.73 -24.11
C ARG A 19 -1.27 -13.72 -23.25
N PHE A 20 -1.88 -13.24 -22.18
CA PHE A 20 -2.79 -13.97 -21.32
C PHE A 20 -3.69 -12.98 -20.58
N GLU A 21 -4.78 -13.48 -20.01
CA GLU A 21 -5.69 -12.70 -19.18
C GLU A 21 -5.08 -12.41 -17.80
N VAL A 22 -5.15 -11.15 -17.36
CA VAL A 22 -4.74 -10.73 -16.02
C VAL A 22 -6.00 -10.58 -15.16
N GLY A 23 -6.06 -11.32 -14.05
CA GLY A 23 -7.12 -11.16 -13.05
C GLY A 23 -6.58 -10.46 -11.80
N THR A 24 -7.45 -9.73 -11.10
CA THR A 24 -7.20 -9.21 -9.75
C THR A 24 -8.25 -9.75 -8.79
N ALA A 25 -7.86 -9.97 -7.54
CA ALA A 25 -8.74 -10.51 -6.50
C ALA A 25 -8.33 -9.95 -5.13
N PHE A 26 -9.23 -10.07 -4.15
CA PHE A 26 -8.91 -9.72 -2.77
C PHE A 26 -7.77 -10.58 -2.24
N VAL A 27 -6.89 -9.98 -1.43
CA VAL A 27 -5.95 -10.73 -0.58
C VAL A 27 -6.73 -11.76 0.26
N PRO A 28 -6.28 -13.02 0.33
CA PRO A 28 -6.98 -14.06 1.06
C PRO A 28 -7.05 -13.74 2.56
N LYS A 29 -8.17 -14.10 3.18
CA LYS A 29 -8.32 -14.09 4.63
C LYS A 29 -7.58 -15.26 5.26
N THR A 30 -7.09 -15.09 6.49
CA THR A 30 -6.44 -16.16 7.26
C THR A 30 -7.43 -17.24 7.69
N ASP A 31 -8.67 -16.85 7.98
CA ASP A 31 -9.80 -17.71 8.30
C ASP A 31 -11.13 -16.99 8.03
N GLU A 32 -12.26 -17.68 8.20
CA GLU A 32 -13.60 -17.14 7.96
C GLU A 32 -14.02 -16.01 8.92
N ASN A 33 -13.44 -15.98 10.12
CA ASN A 33 -13.69 -15.00 11.16
C ASN A 33 -12.73 -13.81 11.10
N ALA A 34 -11.75 -13.84 10.19
CA ALA A 34 -10.83 -12.74 9.99
C ALA A 34 -11.59 -11.48 9.59
N THR A 35 -11.57 -10.51 10.51
CA THR A 35 -12.14 -9.16 10.36
C THR A 35 -11.10 -8.14 9.91
N GLY A 36 -9.83 -8.56 9.83
CA GLY A 36 -8.74 -7.78 9.25
C GLY A 36 -8.91 -7.62 7.74
N GLY A 37 -8.32 -6.55 7.21
CA GLY A 37 -8.33 -6.22 5.79
C GLY A 37 -6.97 -5.72 5.34
N VAL A 38 -6.96 -4.91 4.29
CA VAL A 38 -5.74 -4.26 3.80
C VAL A 38 -5.61 -2.86 4.40
N ASN A 39 -4.39 -2.43 4.69
CA ASN A 39 -4.10 -1.03 4.97
C ASN A 39 -3.87 -0.26 3.66
N ILE A 40 -4.15 1.04 3.67
CA ILE A 40 -3.82 1.94 2.56
C ILE A 40 -2.31 2.24 2.61
N GLY A 41 -1.63 1.99 1.48
CA GLY A 41 -0.22 2.32 1.26
C GLY A 41 -0.04 3.48 0.27
N GLY A 42 1.20 3.71 -0.17
CA GLY A 42 1.54 4.73 -1.17
C GLY A 42 2.48 5.81 -0.63
N GLY A 43 2.62 6.88 -1.41
CA GLY A 43 3.41 8.06 -1.05
C GLY A 43 2.51 9.22 -0.58
N SER A 44 3.10 10.18 0.14
CA SER A 44 2.41 11.41 0.53
C SER A 44 3.34 12.61 0.38
N PHE A 45 2.77 13.76 0.05
CA PHE A 45 3.50 15.03 0.11
C PHE A 45 3.58 15.51 1.56
N PHE A 46 4.80 15.75 2.05
CA PHE A 46 5.05 16.38 3.35
C PHE A 46 5.65 17.76 3.13
N ILE A 47 4.92 18.80 3.55
CA ILE A 47 5.34 20.19 3.38
C ILE A 47 5.90 20.70 4.70
N PHE A 48 7.19 21.05 4.70
CA PHE A 48 7.84 21.68 5.85
C PHE A 48 7.64 23.19 5.88
N THR A 49 7.61 23.82 4.70
CA THR A 49 7.46 25.28 4.57
C THR A 49 6.33 25.59 3.59
N PRO A 50 5.12 25.91 4.09
CA PRO A 50 3.99 26.22 3.24
C PRO A 50 4.19 27.57 2.52
N SER A 51 3.68 27.66 1.29
CA SER A 51 3.60 28.88 0.48
C SER A 51 2.45 28.77 -0.52
N ASP A 52 2.01 29.90 -1.08
CA ASP A 52 0.97 29.91 -2.11
C ASP A 52 1.38 29.11 -3.36
N ALA A 53 2.66 29.14 -3.71
CA ALA A 53 3.20 28.34 -4.81
C ALA A 53 3.08 26.84 -4.52
N VAL A 54 3.46 26.40 -3.31
CA VAL A 54 3.32 24.99 -2.89
C VAL A 54 1.85 24.57 -2.88
N ARG A 55 0.97 25.44 -2.37
CA ARG A 55 -0.47 25.19 -2.35
C ARG A 55 -1.04 25.02 -3.76
N THR A 56 -0.67 25.88 -4.69
CA THR A 56 -1.11 25.82 -6.10
C THR A 56 -0.70 24.50 -6.75
N VAL A 57 0.53 24.03 -6.49
CA VAL A 57 1.01 22.74 -6.99
C VAL A 57 0.21 21.58 -6.40
N LEU A 58 -0.07 21.59 -5.09
CA LEU A 58 -0.89 20.55 -4.48
C LEU A 58 -2.32 20.54 -5.04
N GLU A 59 -2.96 21.71 -5.16
CA GLU A 59 -4.31 21.85 -5.73
C GLU A 59 -4.36 21.29 -7.16
N TYR A 60 -3.32 21.50 -7.97
CA TYR A 60 -3.20 20.87 -9.28
C TYR A 60 -3.13 19.33 -9.18
N PHE A 61 -2.26 18.78 -8.32
CA PHE A 61 -2.12 17.32 -8.17
C PHE A 61 -3.39 16.63 -7.68
N ILE A 62 -4.19 17.29 -6.85
CA ILE A 62 -5.45 16.73 -6.34
C ILE A 62 -6.67 17.13 -7.17
N SER A 63 -6.48 17.90 -8.24
CA SER A 63 -7.58 18.27 -9.14
C SER A 63 -8.16 17.03 -9.83
N GLU A 64 -9.46 17.09 -10.12
CA GLU A 64 -10.23 15.98 -10.70
C GLU A 64 -9.56 15.41 -11.95
N ASN A 65 -9.23 16.27 -12.92
CA ASN A 65 -8.59 15.84 -14.18
C ASN A 65 -7.23 15.16 -13.98
N VAL A 66 -6.42 15.65 -13.03
CA VAL A 66 -5.10 15.06 -12.77
C VAL A 66 -5.24 13.73 -12.03
N GLN A 67 -6.17 13.64 -11.08
CA GLN A 67 -6.44 12.40 -10.34
C GLN A 67 -7.06 11.32 -11.24
N LEU A 68 -7.94 11.69 -12.18
CA LEU A 68 -8.52 10.76 -13.16
C LEU A 68 -7.40 10.12 -13.99
N LYS A 69 -6.60 10.96 -14.63
CA LYS A 69 -5.45 10.51 -15.42
C LYS A 69 -4.49 9.65 -14.60
N TRP A 70 -4.20 10.06 -13.37
CA TRP A 70 -3.30 9.32 -12.49
C TRP A 70 -3.85 7.93 -12.16
N ALA A 71 -5.15 7.83 -11.84
CA ALA A 71 -5.81 6.56 -11.57
C ALA A 71 -5.79 5.64 -12.80
N GLU A 72 -6.09 6.16 -13.98
CA GLU A 72 -6.10 5.41 -15.24
C GLU A 72 -4.71 4.90 -15.65
N GLU A 73 -3.69 5.75 -15.54
CA GLU A 73 -2.32 5.42 -15.99
C GLU A 73 -1.56 4.51 -15.01
N THR A 74 -2.02 4.38 -13.76
CA THR A 74 -1.28 3.65 -12.71
C THR A 74 -2.09 2.57 -12.00
N GLY A 75 -3.34 2.84 -11.62
CA GLY A 75 -4.09 2.04 -10.65
C GLY A 75 -4.04 2.54 -9.21
N TYR A 76 -3.54 3.76 -8.98
CA TYR A 76 -3.78 4.46 -7.72
C TYR A 76 -5.27 4.80 -7.57
N MET A 77 -5.78 4.68 -6.34
CA MET A 77 -7.12 5.12 -5.99
C MET A 77 -7.15 6.66 -5.95
N PRO A 78 -8.13 7.31 -6.60
CA PRO A 78 -8.25 8.75 -6.55
C PRO A 78 -8.61 9.22 -5.13
N ILE A 79 -7.96 10.29 -4.68
CA ILE A 79 -8.30 10.94 -3.40
C ILE A 79 -9.28 12.11 -3.58
N ASN A 80 -9.48 12.55 -4.82
CA ASN A 80 -10.53 13.50 -5.15
C ASN A 80 -11.88 12.76 -5.16
N THR A 81 -12.75 13.12 -4.23
CA THR A 81 -14.03 12.43 -4.02
C THR A 81 -15.01 12.62 -5.18
N ASP A 82 -14.87 13.68 -5.96
CA ASP A 82 -15.78 13.97 -7.08
C ASP A 82 -15.63 12.91 -8.19
N LEU A 83 -14.49 12.23 -8.26
CA LEU A 83 -14.26 11.15 -9.23
C LEU A 83 -15.10 9.90 -8.98
N TYR A 84 -15.58 9.67 -7.77
CA TYR A 84 -16.37 8.47 -7.48
C TYR A 84 -17.75 8.48 -8.14
N ASP A 85 -18.26 9.68 -8.48
CA ASP A 85 -19.50 9.88 -9.25
C ASP A 85 -19.23 10.34 -10.70
N ASN A 86 -17.95 10.49 -11.09
CA ASN A 86 -17.58 10.97 -12.41
C ASN A 86 -17.87 9.89 -13.49
N PRO A 87 -18.60 10.23 -14.56
CA PRO A 87 -19.01 9.25 -15.57
C PRO A 87 -17.84 8.64 -16.35
N ASP A 88 -16.77 9.39 -16.59
CA ASP A 88 -15.58 8.91 -17.30
C ASP A 88 -14.83 7.89 -16.45
N TYR A 89 -14.66 8.17 -15.14
CA TYR A 89 -14.03 7.22 -14.22
C TYR A 89 -14.85 5.93 -14.07
N LEU A 90 -16.17 6.04 -13.94
CA LEU A 90 -17.07 4.88 -13.85
C LEU A 90 -17.03 4.05 -15.15
N SER A 91 -16.98 4.70 -16.31
CA SER A 91 -16.80 4.01 -17.61
C SER A 91 -15.46 3.28 -17.65
N PHE A 92 -14.37 3.95 -17.23
CA PHE A 92 -13.05 3.35 -17.15
C PHE A 92 -13.04 2.10 -16.27
N LEU A 93 -13.63 2.14 -15.06
CA LEU A 93 -13.70 0.99 -14.16
C LEU A 93 -14.57 -0.14 -14.73
N SER A 94 -15.64 0.17 -15.46
CA SER A 94 -16.46 -0.84 -16.13
C SER A 94 -15.71 -1.57 -17.24
N GLU A 95 -14.87 -0.86 -18.00
CA GLU A 95 -14.03 -1.43 -19.06
C GLU A 95 -12.79 -2.14 -18.49
N ASN A 96 -12.31 -1.68 -17.33
CA ASN A 96 -11.09 -2.15 -16.67
C ASN A 96 -11.39 -2.61 -15.23
N PRO A 97 -12.20 -3.68 -15.04
CA PRO A 97 -12.65 -4.12 -13.71
C PRO A 97 -11.50 -4.47 -12.77
N GLN A 98 -10.33 -4.76 -13.32
CA GLN A 98 -9.11 -5.07 -12.57
C GLN A 98 -8.69 -3.91 -11.64
N PHE A 99 -8.97 -2.67 -12.02
CA PHE A 99 -8.62 -1.45 -11.28
C PHE A 99 -9.55 -1.21 -10.08
N LYS A 100 -10.74 -1.81 -10.07
CA LYS A 100 -11.74 -1.62 -9.01
C LYS A 100 -11.43 -2.42 -7.75
N VAL A 101 -10.76 -3.55 -7.88
CA VAL A 101 -10.60 -4.54 -6.80
C VAL A 101 -9.88 -3.99 -5.57
N ALA A 102 -8.86 -3.15 -5.75
CA ALA A 102 -8.12 -2.56 -4.62
C ALA A 102 -8.98 -1.57 -3.81
N MET A 103 -9.83 -0.80 -4.51
CA MET A 103 -10.78 0.12 -3.89
C MET A 103 -11.84 -0.66 -3.11
N ASP A 104 -12.43 -1.69 -3.74
CA ASP A 104 -13.45 -2.52 -3.11
C ASP A 104 -12.91 -3.26 -1.88
N GLN A 105 -11.66 -3.74 -1.93
CA GLN A 105 -11.04 -4.37 -0.78
C GLN A 105 -10.77 -3.36 0.34
N THR A 106 -10.38 -2.13 -0.01
CA THR A 106 -10.15 -1.05 0.95
C THR A 106 -11.45 -0.67 1.67
N GLU A 107 -12.55 -0.52 0.93
CA GLU A 107 -13.88 -0.23 1.50
C GLU A 107 -14.41 -1.37 2.38
N ALA A 108 -14.12 -2.63 2.01
CA ALA A 108 -14.49 -3.80 2.80
C ALA A 108 -13.58 -4.04 4.02
N SER A 109 -12.49 -3.28 4.16
CA SER A 109 -11.51 -3.44 5.24
C SER A 109 -11.91 -2.68 6.50
N ASN A 110 -11.48 -3.17 7.67
CA ASN A 110 -11.66 -2.43 8.91
C ASN A 110 -10.82 -1.13 8.87
N PRO A 111 -11.42 0.06 9.03
CA PRO A 111 -10.69 1.34 8.94
C PRO A 111 -9.64 1.53 10.05
N LYS A 112 -9.63 0.68 11.08
CA LYS A 112 -8.59 0.65 12.12
C LYS A 112 -7.32 -0.08 11.67
N VAL A 113 -7.33 -0.74 10.52
CA VAL A 113 -6.15 -1.36 9.91
C VAL A 113 -5.37 -0.26 9.18
N THR A 114 -4.58 0.50 9.93
CA THR A 114 -3.81 1.64 9.42
C THR A 114 -2.33 1.32 9.35
N SER A 115 -1.63 1.98 8.41
CA SER A 115 -0.18 1.95 8.35
C SER A 115 0.41 2.51 9.64
N ILE A 116 1.40 1.82 10.20
CA ILE A 116 2.12 2.27 11.39
C ILE A 116 3.36 3.06 10.95
N TRP A 117 3.52 4.26 11.50
CA TRP A 117 4.80 4.95 11.43
C TRP A 117 5.64 4.52 12.63
N LEU A 118 6.82 3.96 12.37
CA LEU A 118 7.76 3.54 13.40
C LEU A 118 9.11 4.23 13.17
N PRO A 119 9.75 4.74 14.23
CA PRO A 119 11.18 5.03 14.18
C PRO A 119 11.96 3.78 13.75
N SER A 120 13.07 3.97 13.06
CA SER A 120 13.91 2.87 12.58
C SER A 120 13.21 1.88 11.63
N ALA A 121 12.20 2.34 10.87
CA ALA A 121 11.41 1.51 9.95
C ALA A 121 12.26 0.60 9.04
N TYR A 122 13.43 1.05 8.58
CA TYR A 122 14.33 0.22 7.76
C TYR A 122 14.88 -1.00 8.52
N GLN A 123 15.30 -0.84 9.78
CA GLN A 123 15.83 -1.95 10.58
C GLN A 123 14.74 -3.00 10.80
N ILE A 124 13.53 -2.54 11.11
CA ILE A 124 12.35 -3.39 11.28
C ILE A 124 12.03 -4.11 9.97
N TYR A 125 11.99 -3.39 8.85
CA TYR A 125 11.74 -3.95 7.53
C TYR A 125 12.75 -5.03 7.15
N TYR A 126 14.05 -4.77 7.33
CA TYR A 126 15.09 -5.76 7.05
C TYR A 126 15.00 -6.97 7.98
N SER A 127 14.63 -6.78 9.25
CA SER A 127 14.41 -7.89 10.19
C SER A 127 13.29 -8.81 9.72
N PHE A 128 12.16 -8.26 9.23
CA PHE A 128 11.12 -9.07 8.60
C PHE A 128 11.66 -9.86 7.40
N GLN A 129 12.36 -9.20 6.47
CA GLN A 129 12.88 -9.86 5.28
C GLN A 129 13.88 -10.98 5.61
N SER A 130 14.83 -10.73 6.52
CA SER A 130 15.88 -11.69 6.86
C SER A 130 15.32 -12.91 7.59
N THR A 131 14.38 -12.72 8.52
CA THR A 131 13.78 -13.81 9.28
C THR A 131 12.81 -14.64 8.44
N ILE A 132 12.00 -14.01 7.58
CA ILE A 132 11.16 -14.73 6.61
C ILE A 132 12.04 -15.57 5.69
N ARG A 133 13.15 -15.02 5.21
CA ARG A 133 14.14 -15.74 4.40
C ARG A 133 14.74 -16.91 5.17
N ALA A 134 15.17 -16.71 6.42
CA ALA A 134 15.74 -17.77 7.25
C ALA A 134 14.76 -18.93 7.48
N VAL A 135 13.47 -18.65 7.69
CA VAL A 135 12.43 -19.68 7.81
C VAL A 135 12.22 -20.42 6.49
N THR A 136 12.14 -19.69 5.37
CA THR A 136 11.73 -20.27 4.08
C THR A 136 12.87 -20.92 3.29
N GLU A 137 14.11 -20.46 3.46
CA GLU A 137 15.29 -20.95 2.74
C GLU A 137 16.24 -21.74 3.63
N ASP A 138 16.44 -21.32 4.88
CA ASP A 138 17.47 -21.88 5.77
C ASP A 138 16.92 -22.86 6.82
N GLY A 139 15.59 -23.03 6.89
CA GLY A 139 14.93 -23.98 7.79
C GLY A 139 14.89 -23.54 9.26
N MET A 140 14.99 -22.24 9.53
CA MET A 140 14.81 -21.69 10.88
C MET A 140 13.40 -22.00 11.40
N ASP A 141 13.31 -22.37 12.67
CA ASP A 141 12.03 -22.55 13.35
C ASP A 141 11.24 -21.22 13.43
N ILE A 142 9.92 -21.29 13.25
CA ILE A 142 9.06 -20.10 13.20
C ILE A 142 9.06 -19.35 14.53
N ASP A 143 8.96 -20.07 15.66
CA ASP A 143 8.92 -19.43 16.98
C ASP A 143 10.27 -18.78 17.29
N ALA A 144 11.37 -19.44 16.93
CA ALA A 144 12.71 -18.85 17.02
C ALA A 144 12.83 -17.58 16.17
N ALA A 145 12.34 -17.59 14.93
CA ALA A 145 12.37 -16.44 14.03
C ALA A 145 11.54 -15.26 14.57
N VAL A 146 10.35 -15.54 15.12
CA VAL A 146 9.49 -14.54 15.76
C VAL A 146 10.19 -13.93 16.99
N HIS A 147 10.82 -14.76 17.83
CA HIS A 147 11.57 -14.29 18.99
C HIS A 147 12.76 -13.41 18.60
N GLU A 148 13.53 -13.80 17.59
CA GLU A 148 14.67 -13.02 17.10
C GLU A 148 14.20 -11.67 16.53
N MET A 149 13.16 -11.68 15.70
CA MET A 149 12.57 -10.48 15.13
C MET A 149 12.08 -9.52 16.22
N ALA A 150 11.35 -10.02 17.22
CA ALA A 150 10.89 -9.22 18.34
C ALA A 150 12.05 -8.60 19.13
N SER A 151 13.14 -9.34 19.32
CA SER A 151 14.34 -8.84 19.99
C SER A 151 15.01 -7.70 19.22
N ILE A 152 15.16 -7.85 17.90
CA ILE A 152 15.75 -6.82 17.02
C ILE A 152 14.89 -5.55 17.03
N ILE A 153 13.58 -5.69 16.88
CA ILE A 153 12.64 -4.57 16.86
C ILE A 153 12.65 -3.84 18.21
N GLN A 154 12.61 -4.58 19.32
CA GLN A 154 12.62 -4.00 20.66
C GLN A 154 13.91 -3.19 20.90
N LYS A 155 15.06 -3.75 20.51
CA LYS A 155 16.34 -3.05 20.60
C LYS A 155 16.33 -1.74 19.80
N ALA A 156 15.83 -1.76 18.56
CA ALA A 156 15.75 -0.56 17.73
C ALA A 156 14.85 0.53 18.36
N ILE A 157 13.74 0.12 18.98
CA ILE A 157 12.84 1.03 19.70
C ILE A 157 13.55 1.64 20.92
N ASP A 158 14.25 0.83 21.71
CA ASP A 158 14.93 1.30 22.91
C ASP A 158 16.10 2.24 22.59
N GLU A 159 16.85 1.97 21.52
CA GLU A 159 17.89 2.86 21.02
C GLU A 159 17.32 4.20 20.56
N TYR A 160 16.20 4.20 19.83
CA TYR A 160 15.53 5.44 19.43
C TYR A 160 15.05 6.25 20.64
N ARG A 161 14.45 5.59 21.63
CA ARG A 161 13.97 6.23 22.87
C ARG A 161 15.13 6.88 23.63
N ALA A 162 16.23 6.16 23.81
CA ALA A 162 17.41 6.67 24.51
C ALA A 162 18.02 7.92 23.85
N GLN A 163 17.86 8.08 22.54
CA GLN A 163 18.40 9.21 21.78
C GLN A 163 17.45 10.42 21.69
N ASN A 164 16.13 10.21 21.76
CA ASN A 164 15.14 11.23 21.37
C ASN A 164 14.08 11.54 22.43
N ILE A 165 13.99 10.75 23.50
CA ILE A 165 13.03 10.95 24.58
C ILE A 165 13.83 11.04 25.88
N GLN A 166 14.19 12.27 26.27
CA GLN A 166 14.64 12.60 27.63
C GLN A 166 13.48 13.10 28.47
#